data_AF-A0A6G8HXP5-F1
#
_entry.id   AF-A0A6G8HXP5-F1
#
_cell.length_a   1.000
_cell.length_b   1.000
_cell.length_c   1.000
_cell.angle_alpha   90.00
_cell.angle_beta   90.00
_cell.angle_gamma   90.00
#
_symmetry.space_group_name_H-M   'P 1'
#
loop_
_entity.id
_entity.type
_entity.pdbx_description
1 polymer ?
#
loop_
_entity_poly.entity_id
_entity_poly.type
_entity_poly.pdbx_seq_one_letter_code
_entity_poly.pdbx_strand_id
1 'polypeptide(L)'
;MRFVIPIEPKPQTRPKFSKFGAYEDPKMKAWRKQCSELIEQIYDGPFYDGPIKVDVIFYMKAPKNIAKRPSERSKNRTKQLYSKFVARLLWHFKKPDIDNLVKAVFDSISNAGYNKIDKKGIVWSDDNIVCDLRARKLYSPEPRIEIEIEELGEWAKQ
;
A
#
# COMPACT_ATOMS: atom_id res chain seq x y z
N MET A 1 8.45 -11.18 7.56
CA MET A 1 8.41 -9.87 8.25
C MET A 1 7.08 -9.20 7.99
N ARG A 2 6.47 -8.56 8.99
CA ARG A 2 5.22 -7.81 8.83
C ARG A 2 5.35 -6.40 9.40
N PHE A 3 4.89 -5.40 8.67
CA PHE A 3 4.86 -4.01 9.11
C PHE A 3 3.62 -3.27 8.57
N VAL A 4 3.34 -2.09 9.15
CA VAL A 4 2.13 -1.31 8.88
C VAL A 4 2.49 0.14 8.59
N ILE A 5 2.18 0.60 7.37
CA ILE A 5 2.40 2.00 6.98
C ILE A 5 1.13 2.80 7.34
N PRO A 6 1.18 3.74 8.31
CA PRO A 6 0.01 4.45 8.83
C PRO A 6 -0.40 5.62 7.92
N ILE A 7 -0.64 5.35 6.64
CA ILE A 7 -1.05 6.33 5.63
C ILE A 7 -2.25 5.83 4.82
N GLU A 8 -3.16 6.74 4.44
CA GLU A 8 -4.26 6.40 3.54
C GLU A 8 -3.71 5.93 2.18
N PRO A 9 -4.09 4.73 1.69
CA PRO A 9 -3.59 4.22 0.42
C PRO A 9 -3.96 5.14 -0.75
N LYS A 10 -2.98 5.40 -1.63
CA LYS A 10 -3.17 6.25 -2.81
C LYS A 10 -2.69 5.54 -4.07
N PRO A 11 -3.46 5.57 -5.17
CA PRO A 11 -3.03 4.95 -6.42
C PRO A 11 -1.93 5.76 -7.09
N GLN A 12 -1.01 5.08 -7.75
CA GLN A 12 -0.02 5.71 -8.60
C GLN A 12 -0.71 6.49 -9.73
N THR A 13 -0.37 7.77 -9.87
CA THR A 13 -0.84 8.58 -11.00
C THR A 13 -0.01 8.29 -12.24
N ARG A 14 -0.66 8.28 -13.41
CA ARG A 14 0.04 8.23 -14.69
C ARG A 14 0.87 9.52 -14.88
N PRO A 15 2.08 9.43 -15.48
CA PRO A 15 2.83 10.61 -15.87
C PRO A 15 1.97 11.52 -16.75
N LYS A 16 2.03 12.82 -16.48
CA LYS A 16 1.41 13.85 -17.33
C LYS A 16 2.43 14.30 -18.35
N PHE A 17 2.02 14.44 -19.60
CA PHE A 17 2.90 14.89 -20.67
C PHE A 17 2.70 16.38 -20.94
N SER A 18 3.81 17.10 -21.07
CA SER A 18 3.87 18.50 -21.48
C SER A 18 4.84 18.66 -22.66
N LYS A 19 4.89 19.85 -23.25
CA LYS A 19 5.89 20.18 -24.29
C LYS A 19 7.34 20.02 -23.81
N PHE A 20 7.58 20.03 -22.49
CA PHE A 20 8.90 19.95 -21.87
C PHE A 20 9.22 18.56 -21.29
N GLY A 21 8.37 17.57 -21.53
CA GLY A 21 8.55 16.19 -21.05
C GLY A 21 7.44 15.72 -20.12
N ALA A 22 7.66 14.52 -19.55
CA ALA A 22 6.75 13.88 -18.61
C ALA A 22 7.01 14.38 -17.18
N TYR A 23 5.96 14.71 -16.44
CA TYR A 23 6.04 15.08 -15.03
C TYR A 23 5.01 14.32 -14.21
N GLU A 24 5.34 14.06 -12.94
CA GLU A 24 4.41 13.43 -12.01
C GLU A 24 3.51 14.49 -11.34
N ASP A 25 2.30 14.08 -10.97
CA ASP A 25 1.42 14.88 -10.12
C ASP A 25 2.12 15.26 -8.79
N PRO A 26 2.25 16.55 -8.44
CA PRO A 26 2.90 16.98 -7.20
C PRO A 26 2.30 16.34 -5.94
N LYS A 27 0.99 16.08 -5.91
CA LYS A 27 0.34 15.40 -4.78
C LYS A 27 0.71 13.93 -4.70
N MET A 28 1.01 13.29 -5.84
CA MET A 28 1.50 11.92 -5.84
C MET A 28 2.93 11.87 -5.32
N LYS A 29 3.79 12.78 -5.81
CA LYS A 29 5.17 12.91 -5.34
C LYS A 29 5.25 13.13 -3.82
N ALA A 30 4.43 14.04 -3.28
CA ALA A 30 4.37 14.30 -1.85
C ALA A 30 3.92 13.07 -1.04
N TRP A 31 2.91 12.34 -1.54
CA TRP A 31 2.44 11.12 -0.87
C TRP A 31 3.51 10.02 -0.89
N ARG A 32 4.22 9.82 -2.01
CA ARG A 32 5.30 8.82 -2.10
C ARG A 32 6.44 9.15 -1.15
N LYS A 33 6.85 10.41 -1.11
CA LYS A 33 7.87 10.88 -0.16
C LYS A 33 7.46 10.56 1.28
N GLN A 34 6.24 10.92 1.67
CA GLN A 34 5.72 10.62 3.01
C GLN A 34 5.66 9.11 3.29
N CYS A 35 5.27 8.31 2.29
CA CYS A 35 5.22 6.86 2.41
C CYS A 35 6.62 6.27 2.65
N SER A 36 7.62 6.68 1.87
CA SER A 36 9.02 6.27 2.06
C SER A 36 9.58 6.70 3.42
N GLU A 37 9.33 7.95 3.85
CA GLU A 37 9.76 8.44 5.17
C GLU A 37 9.13 7.64 6.32
N LEU A 38 7.85 7.25 6.19
CA LEU A 38 7.20 6.38 7.18
C LEU A 38 7.83 4.99 7.20
N ILE A 39 8.14 4.42 6.04
CA ILE A 39 8.83 3.12 5.94
C ILE A 39 10.19 3.20 6.64
N GLU A 40 10.98 4.25 6.40
CA GLU A 40 12.28 4.47 7.06
C GLU A 40 12.19 4.51 8.59
N GLN A 41 11.08 5.03 9.13
CA GLN A 41 10.89 5.14 10.58
C GLN A 41 10.42 3.84 11.22
N ILE A 42 9.62 3.04 10.53
CA ILE A 42 8.95 1.85 11.10
C ILE A 42 9.65 0.54 10.75
N TYR A 43 10.48 0.51 9.71
CA TYR A 43 11.07 -0.72 9.21
C TYR A 43 12.31 -1.11 10.01
N ASP A 44 12.24 -2.26 10.67
CA ASP A 44 13.32 -2.89 11.44
C ASP A 44 13.61 -4.33 10.97
N GLY A 45 13.13 -4.68 9.77
CA GLY A 45 13.28 -6.00 9.17
C GLY A 45 14.63 -6.25 8.48
N PRO A 46 14.87 -7.47 7.98
CA PRO A 46 16.06 -7.79 7.20
C PRO A 46 16.05 -7.09 5.83
N PHE A 47 17.20 -7.01 5.18
CA PHE A 47 17.27 -6.58 3.78
C PHE A 47 17.05 -7.78 2.85
N TYR A 48 16.19 -7.63 1.82
CA TYR A 48 15.91 -8.68 0.84
C TYR A 48 16.61 -8.43 -0.50
N ASP A 49 17.31 -9.45 -1.01
CA ASP A 49 17.98 -9.41 -2.32
C ASP A 49 17.71 -10.66 -3.18
N GLY A 50 16.86 -11.55 -2.69
CA GLY A 50 16.39 -12.76 -3.38
C GLY A 50 14.89 -12.73 -3.59
N PRO A 51 14.30 -13.74 -4.24
CA PRO A 51 12.88 -13.76 -4.54
C PRO A 51 12.06 -13.74 -3.25
N ILE A 52 11.01 -12.92 -3.25
CA ILE A 52 10.10 -12.77 -2.11
C ILE A 52 8.64 -12.93 -2.52
N LYS A 53 7.84 -13.32 -1.54
CA LYS A 53 6.39 -13.22 -1.54
C LYS A 53 5.96 -11.98 -0.76
N VAL A 54 5.02 -11.23 -1.33
CA VAL A 54 4.43 -10.06 -0.68
C VAL A 54 2.91 -10.23 -0.55
N ASP A 55 2.43 -10.22 0.69
CA ASP A 55 1.01 -10.14 1.04
C ASP A 55 0.70 -8.69 1.46
N VAL A 56 -0.11 -7.99 0.67
CA VAL A 56 -0.47 -6.58 0.93
C VAL A 56 -1.97 -6.38 1.09
N ILE A 57 -2.37 -5.68 2.15
CA ILE A 57 -3.75 -5.25 2.39
C ILE A 57 -3.82 -3.73 2.44
N PHE A 58 -4.59 -3.17 1.52
CA PHE A 58 -4.94 -1.75 1.49
C PHE A 58 -6.24 -1.53 2.26
N TYR A 59 -6.15 -0.88 3.42
CA TYR A 59 -7.31 -0.43 4.16
C TYR A 59 -7.70 0.97 3.71
N MET A 60 -8.80 1.03 2.98
CA MET A 60 -9.31 2.23 2.31
C MET A 60 -10.33 2.94 3.19
N LYS A 61 -10.39 4.27 3.05
CA LYS A 61 -11.44 5.08 3.67
C LYS A 61 -12.81 4.76 3.09
N ALA A 62 -13.79 4.57 3.98
CA ALA A 62 -15.16 4.33 3.56
C ALA A 62 -15.92 5.63 3.23
N PRO A 63 -16.87 5.58 2.27
CA PRO A 63 -17.84 6.64 2.06
C PRO A 63 -18.63 6.97 3.34
N LYS A 64 -19.08 8.23 3.48
CA LYS A 64 -19.78 8.72 4.69
C LYS A 64 -20.99 7.88 5.08
N ASN A 65 -21.76 7.36 4.12
CA ASN A 65 -22.94 6.54 4.39
C ASN A 65 -22.59 5.16 4.98
N ILE A 66 -21.40 4.62 4.70
CA ILE A 66 -20.89 3.38 5.30
C ILE A 66 -20.22 3.67 6.65
N ALA A 67 -19.45 4.75 6.73
CA ALA A 67 -18.69 5.12 7.93
C ALA A 67 -19.56 5.73 9.05
N LYS A 68 -20.76 6.21 8.74
CA LYS A 68 -21.66 6.84 9.73
C LYS A 68 -22.13 5.80 10.74
N ARG A 69 -21.85 6.05 12.02
CA ARG A 69 -22.35 5.24 13.13
C ARG A 69 -23.89 5.19 13.08
N PRO A 70 -24.51 3.99 13.02
CA PRO A 70 -25.95 3.84 13.04
C PRO A 70 -26.54 4.30 14.37
N SER A 71 -27.70 4.96 14.31
CA SER A 71 -28.54 5.22 15.49
C SER A 71 -29.46 4.05 15.81
N GLU A 72 -30.13 4.08 16.96
CA GLU A 72 -31.06 3.02 17.37
C GLU A 72 -32.19 2.80 16.35
N ARG A 73 -32.69 3.89 15.74
CA ARG A 73 -33.74 3.86 14.71
C ARG A 73 -33.26 3.41 13.33
N SER A 74 -31.97 3.16 13.14
CA SER A 74 -31.42 2.76 11.85
C SER A 74 -31.90 1.35 11.45
N LYS A 75 -32.16 1.16 10.16
CA LYS A 75 -32.54 -0.16 9.62
C LYS A 75 -31.48 -1.22 9.97
N ASN A 76 -31.91 -2.45 10.24
CA ASN A 76 -31.01 -3.57 10.56
C ASN A 76 -29.89 -3.75 9.53
N ARG A 77 -30.20 -3.57 8.23
CA ARG A 77 -29.20 -3.62 7.16
C ARG A 77 -28.07 -2.60 7.35
N THR A 78 -28.38 -1.38 7.81
CA THR A 78 -27.38 -0.34 8.08
C THR A 78 -26.52 -0.71 9.28
N LYS A 79 -27.14 -1.24 10.35
CA LYS A 79 -26.41 -1.74 11.53
C LYS A 79 -25.43 -2.85 11.13
N GLN A 80 -25.90 -3.85 10.38
CA GLN A 80 -25.07 -4.95 9.87
C GLN A 80 -23.95 -4.48 8.94
N LEU A 81 -24.23 -3.54 8.03
CA LEU A 81 -23.22 -2.98 7.14
C LEU A 81 -22.11 -2.27 7.94
N TYR A 82 -22.49 -1.47 8.93
CA TYR A 82 -21.52 -0.80 9.81
C TYR A 82 -20.71 -1.79 10.65
N SER A 83 -21.33 -2.85 11.19
CA SER A 83 -20.60 -3.91 11.90
C SER A 83 -19.57 -4.59 11.00
N LYS A 84 -19.91 -4.90 9.74
CA LYS A 84 -18.95 -5.44 8.76
C LYS A 84 -17.83 -4.45 8.44
N PHE A 85 -18.13 -3.15 8.37
CA PHE A 85 -17.14 -2.09 8.17
C PHE A 85 -16.12 -2.03 9.32
N VAL A 86 -16.59 -1.99 10.57
CA VAL A 86 -15.73 -1.98 11.77
C VAL A 86 -14.91 -3.27 11.87
N ALA A 87 -15.50 -4.42 11.52
CA ALA A 87 -14.82 -5.71 11.48
C ALA A 87 -13.87 -5.89 10.27
N ARG A 88 -13.74 -4.89 9.39
CA ARG A 88 -12.88 -4.94 8.18
C ARG A 88 -13.26 -6.07 7.22
N LEU A 89 -14.55 -6.38 7.11
CA LEU A 89 -15.12 -7.43 6.26
C LEU A 89 -15.81 -6.89 4.99
N LEU A 90 -15.62 -5.60 4.68
CA LEU A 90 -16.21 -4.98 3.48
C LEU A 90 -15.15 -4.73 2.41
N TRP A 91 -15.38 -5.30 1.23
CA TRP A 91 -14.53 -5.11 0.06
C TRP A 91 -14.64 -3.70 -0.53
N HIS A 92 -13.50 -3.10 -0.87
CA HIS A 92 -13.44 -1.86 -1.62
C HIS A 92 -13.44 -2.15 -3.14
N PHE A 93 -14.60 -2.38 -3.74
CA PHE A 93 -14.68 -2.74 -5.17
C PHE A 93 -14.71 -1.56 -6.15
N LYS A 94 -14.68 -0.31 -5.66
CA LYS A 94 -14.60 0.90 -6.50
C LYS A 94 -13.15 1.27 -6.86
N LYS A 95 -12.98 2.26 -7.76
CA LYS A 95 -11.68 2.91 -8.01
C LYS A 95 -11.09 3.41 -6.70
N PRO A 96 -9.77 3.29 -6.48
CA PRO A 96 -8.74 2.97 -7.47
C PRO A 96 -8.58 1.48 -7.79
N ASP A 97 -7.90 1.18 -8.91
CA ASP A 97 -7.48 -0.17 -9.26
C ASP A 97 -6.34 -0.63 -8.34
N ILE A 98 -6.29 -1.93 -8.05
CA ILE A 98 -5.39 -2.47 -7.02
C ILE A 98 -3.93 -2.50 -7.48
N ASP A 99 -3.69 -2.70 -8.76
CA ASP A 99 -2.37 -2.64 -9.40
C ASP A 99 -1.71 -1.25 -9.21
N ASN A 100 -2.48 -0.17 -9.30
CA ASN A 100 -1.96 1.18 -9.08
C ASN A 100 -1.64 1.44 -7.59
N LEU A 101 -2.35 0.78 -6.67
CA LEU A 101 -2.03 0.84 -5.23
C LEU A 101 -0.72 0.09 -4.94
N VAL A 102 -0.58 -1.11 -5.51
CA VAL A 102 0.66 -1.91 -5.44
C VAL A 102 1.83 -1.09 -5.98
N LYS A 103 1.69 -0.53 -7.19
CA LYS A 103 2.74 0.29 -7.81
C LYS A 103 3.21 1.44 -6.91
N ALA A 104 2.27 2.19 -6.34
CA ALA A 104 2.62 3.32 -5.48
C ALA A 104 3.38 2.90 -4.22
N VAL A 105 3.00 1.77 -3.61
CA VAL A 105 3.66 1.24 -2.42
C VAL A 105 5.01 0.63 -2.74
N PHE A 106 5.13 -0.15 -3.81
CA PHE A 106 6.40 -0.77 -4.20
C PHE A 106 7.43 0.28 -4.58
N ASP A 107 7.04 1.29 -5.39
CA ASP A 107 7.88 2.46 -5.66
C ASP A 107 8.33 3.12 -4.33
N SER A 108 7.45 3.23 -3.34
CA SER A 108 7.78 3.87 -2.06
C SER A 108 8.74 3.02 -1.20
N ILE A 109 8.61 1.70 -1.23
CA ILE A 109 9.50 0.76 -0.53
C ILE A 109 10.89 0.77 -1.18
N SER A 110 10.97 0.68 -2.50
CA SER A 110 12.26 0.74 -3.22
C SER A 110 12.98 2.07 -2.97
N ASN A 111 12.26 3.17 -2.79
CA ASN A 111 12.84 4.48 -2.51
C ASN A 111 13.13 4.77 -1.02
N ALA A 112 12.60 3.97 -0.09
CA ALA A 112 12.80 4.18 1.33
C ALA A 112 14.28 4.00 1.70
N GLY A 113 14.90 5.05 2.24
CA GLY A 113 16.32 5.09 2.61
C GLY A 113 17.26 4.84 1.43
N TYR A 114 16.83 5.18 0.22
CA TYR A 114 17.57 4.88 -1.01
C TYR A 114 18.99 5.46 -1.00
N ASN A 115 19.99 4.58 -1.12
CA ASN A 115 21.39 4.97 -1.27
C ASN A 115 21.75 5.10 -2.76
N LYS A 116 22.24 6.27 -3.18
CA LYS A 116 22.65 6.52 -4.57
C LYS A 116 23.90 5.74 -4.99
N ILE A 117 24.73 5.32 -4.03
CA ILE A 117 25.95 4.54 -4.28
C ILE A 117 25.57 3.09 -4.54
N ASP A 118 24.83 2.48 -3.61
CA ASP A 118 24.44 1.06 -3.70
C ASP A 118 23.19 0.82 -4.57
N LYS A 119 22.53 1.91 -5.00
CA LYS A 119 21.31 1.93 -5.84
C LYS A 119 20.15 1.10 -5.29
N LYS A 120 19.98 1.06 -3.98
CA LYS A 120 18.96 0.26 -3.29
C LYS A 120 18.40 0.96 -2.05
N GLY A 121 17.18 0.57 -1.67
CA GLY A 121 16.52 1.00 -0.44
C GLY A 121 16.93 0.15 0.78
N ILE A 122 16.26 0.39 1.91
CA ILE A 122 16.51 -0.33 3.17
C ILE A 122 15.76 -1.66 3.28
N VAL A 123 14.69 -1.86 2.49
CA VAL A 123 13.86 -3.06 2.53
C VAL A 123 14.34 -4.11 1.54
N TRP A 124 14.48 -3.72 0.27
CA TRP A 124 14.91 -4.60 -0.81
C TRP A 124 15.75 -3.87 -1.85
N SER A 125 16.42 -4.63 -2.73
CA SER A 125 17.18 -4.07 -3.84
C SER A 125 16.30 -3.36 -4.87
N ASP A 126 15.28 -4.06 -5.36
CA ASP A 126 14.31 -3.57 -6.34
C ASP A 126 13.01 -4.38 -6.20
N ASP A 127 11.87 -3.86 -6.66
CA ASP A 127 10.60 -4.59 -6.58
C ASP A 127 10.49 -5.73 -7.61
N ASN A 128 11.45 -5.85 -8.53
CA ASN A 128 11.58 -6.99 -9.45
C ASN A 128 11.76 -8.36 -8.74
N ILE A 129 12.22 -8.38 -7.48
CA ILE A 129 12.41 -9.61 -6.70
C ILE A 129 11.07 -10.16 -6.16
N VAL A 130 9.98 -9.39 -6.25
CA VAL A 130 8.64 -9.85 -5.86
C VAL A 130 8.12 -10.86 -6.88
N CYS A 131 8.21 -12.15 -6.54
CA CYS A 131 7.84 -13.26 -7.42
C CYS A 131 6.46 -13.85 -7.11
N ASP A 132 5.93 -13.62 -5.90
CA ASP A 132 4.56 -13.95 -5.51
C ASP A 132 3.91 -12.71 -4.85
N LEU A 133 2.73 -12.31 -5.33
CA LEU A 133 2.02 -11.14 -4.84
C LEU A 133 0.55 -11.46 -4.61
N ARG A 134 0.10 -11.24 -3.37
CA ARG A 134 -1.31 -11.25 -3.02
C ARG A 134 -1.75 -9.89 -2.50
N ALA A 135 -2.54 -9.18 -3.30
CA ALA A 135 -3.05 -7.85 -2.96
C ALA A 135 -4.55 -7.87 -2.66
N ARG A 136 -4.98 -7.19 -1.59
CA ARG A 136 -6.39 -7.03 -1.20
C ARG A 136 -6.71 -5.57 -0.88
N LYS A 137 -7.95 -5.11 -1.15
CA LYS A 137 -8.44 -3.79 -0.72
C LYS A 137 -9.78 -3.88 0.00
N LEU A 138 -9.80 -3.42 1.24
CA LEU A 138 -10.98 -3.45 2.13
C LEU A 138 -11.24 -2.07 2.69
N TYR A 139 -12.49 -1.79 3.08
CA TYR A 139 -12.79 -0.60 3.86
C TYR A 139 -12.38 -0.79 5.32
N SER A 140 -11.91 0.29 5.96
CA SER A 140 -11.55 0.34 7.38
C SER A 140 -11.91 1.67 8.01
N PRO A 141 -12.25 1.71 9.32
CA PRO A 141 -12.30 2.97 10.08
C PRO A 141 -10.92 3.64 10.22
N GLU A 142 -9.84 2.87 10.04
CA GLU A 142 -8.46 3.30 10.13
C GLU A 142 -7.74 2.98 8.80
N PRO A 143 -7.70 3.92 7.85
CA PRO A 143 -7.00 3.73 6.59
C PRO A 143 -5.49 3.58 6.81
N ARG A 144 -4.90 2.55 6.20
CA ARG A 144 -3.47 2.17 6.33
C ARG A 144 -3.10 1.12 5.29
N ILE A 145 -1.83 0.77 5.25
CA ILE A 145 -1.31 -0.31 4.39
C ILE A 145 -0.64 -1.34 5.30
N GLU A 146 -1.06 -2.59 5.22
CA GLU A 146 -0.41 -3.70 5.94
C GLU A 146 0.34 -4.56 4.94
N ILE A 147 1.60 -4.86 5.24
CA ILE A 147 2.50 -5.58 4.34
C ILE A 147 3.15 -6.71 5.12
N GLU A 148 3.18 -7.88 4.49
CA GLU A 148 3.91 -9.05 4.93
C GLU A 148 4.82 -9.50 3.80
N ILE A 149 6.09 -9.71 4.13
CA ILE A 149 7.16 -10.13 3.21
C ILE A 149 7.73 -11.44 3.72
N GLU A 150 7.85 -12.42 2.82
CA GLU A 150 8.42 -13.74 3.09
C GLU A 150 9.48 -14.04 2.02
N GLU A 151 10.65 -14.53 2.41
CA GLU A 151 11.63 -15.05 1.44
C GLU A 151 11.09 -16.32 0.79
N LEU A 152 11.23 -16.41 -0.53
CA LEU A 152 11.01 -17.62 -1.29
C LEU A 152 12.37 -18.32 -1.41
N GLY A 153 12.44 -19.61 -1.06
CA GLY A 153 13.66 -20.37 -0.78
C GLY A 153 14.83 -20.26 -1.78
N GLU A 154 15.24 -21.37 -2.39
CA GLU A 154 16.44 -21.35 -3.22
C GLU A 154 16.20 -20.68 -4.58
N TRP A 155 17.19 -19.90 -5.01
CA TRP A 155 17.22 -19.23 -6.31
C TRP A 155 18.63 -19.31 -6.89
N ALA A 156 18.72 -19.40 -8.21
CA ALA A 156 20.00 -19.37 -8.90
C ALA A 156 20.54 -17.93 -8.87
N LYS A 157 21.76 -17.74 -8.33
CA LYS A 157 22.48 -16.47 -8.50
C LYS A 157 22.70 -16.25 -10.00
N GLN A 158 22.18 -15.15 -10.52
CA GLN A 158 22.41 -14.68 -11.89
C GLN A 158 23.72 -13.92 -12.00
#